data_AF-A0A536ABF5-F1
#
_entry.id   AF-A0A536ABF5-F1
#
_cell.length_a   1.000
_cell.length_b   1.000
_cell.length_c   1.000
_cell.angle_alpha   90.00
_cell.angle_beta   90.00
_cell.angle_gamma   90.00
#
_symmetry.space_group_name_H-M   'P 1'
#
loop_
_entity.id
_entity.type
_entity.pdbx_description
1 polymer ?
#
loop_
_entity_poly.entity_id
_entity_poly.type
_entity_poly.pdbx_seq_one_letter_code
_entity_poly.pdbx_strand_id
1 'polypeptide(L)'
;MRRVVLTLVAAVALTFATGLPVASFGLTNVTLSCDDGTSIVTQVDVDTLASLTDAVQAMTLYPAGLSCTLTQSLAVHALGGVASAWPGGGFIVGGGRFQLPCDATGILTYWVNFGLSAHTETDFAGPTRGGTLNLTVPGGQCIPEGHVTSKPTCLTINAEQPKPPDGAWFAYLWSHATQKSGSLSTFPDDFGSGWKDTGNPAKQTIGPDRVVLADASTCPTNGSPDPDGLGSRPILNGNITIHAIE
;
A
#
# COMPACT_ATOMS: atom_id res chain seq x y z
N MET A 1 -23.18 -19.39 -51.02
CA MET A 1 -21.89 -18.72 -50.78
C MET A 1 -22.03 -17.85 -49.53
N ARG A 2 -21.49 -18.32 -48.40
CA ARG A 2 -21.50 -17.63 -47.10
C ARG A 2 -20.45 -16.50 -47.12
N ARG A 3 -20.84 -15.26 -46.78
CA ARG A 3 -19.88 -14.19 -46.44
C ARG A 3 -20.03 -13.91 -44.96
N VAL A 4 -19.08 -14.40 -44.18
CA VAL A 4 -18.92 -14.10 -42.75
C VAL A 4 -18.03 -12.87 -42.66
N VAL A 5 -18.56 -11.77 -42.13
CA VAL A 5 -17.80 -10.56 -41.80
C VAL A 5 -17.42 -10.65 -40.33
N LEU A 6 -16.14 -10.93 -40.06
CA LEU A 6 -15.54 -10.93 -38.74
C LEU A 6 -14.87 -9.57 -38.54
N THR A 7 -15.48 -8.71 -37.72
CA THR A 7 -14.87 -7.45 -37.26
C THR A 7 -13.94 -7.73 -36.09
N LEU A 8 -12.64 -7.62 -36.35
CA LEU A 8 -11.56 -7.68 -35.36
C LEU A 8 -11.49 -6.33 -34.64
N VAL A 9 -11.81 -6.29 -33.35
CA VAL A 9 -11.57 -5.12 -32.49
C VAL A 9 -10.11 -5.17 -32.04
N ALA A 10 -9.28 -4.32 -32.63
CA ALA A 10 -7.92 -4.09 -32.18
C ALA A 10 -7.96 -3.19 -30.94
N ALA A 11 -7.86 -3.77 -29.74
CA ALA A 11 -7.56 -3.02 -28.54
C ALA A 11 -6.08 -2.62 -28.59
N VAL A 12 -5.83 -1.33 -28.85
CA VAL A 12 -4.50 -0.73 -28.78
C VAL A 12 -4.09 -0.73 -27.31
N ALA A 13 -3.18 -1.63 -26.92
CA ALA A 13 -2.41 -1.49 -25.70
C ALA A 13 -1.46 -0.31 -25.89
N LEU A 14 -1.80 0.84 -25.31
CA LEU A 14 -0.87 1.95 -25.15
C LEU A 14 0.22 1.47 -24.19
N THR A 15 1.36 1.08 -24.76
CA THR A 15 2.61 0.87 -24.03
C THR A 15 3.06 2.23 -23.52
N PHE A 16 2.83 2.49 -22.24
CA PHE A 16 3.49 3.58 -21.51
C PHE A 16 4.97 3.22 -21.33
N ALA A 17 5.75 3.35 -22.40
CA ALA A 17 7.19 3.46 -22.32
C ALA A 17 7.56 4.95 -22.26
N THR A 18 7.08 5.66 -21.24
CA THR A 18 7.70 6.94 -20.88
C THR A 18 9.01 6.61 -20.20
N GLY A 19 10.11 6.72 -20.95
CA GLY A 19 11.46 6.66 -20.41
C GLY A 19 11.57 7.69 -19.29
N LEU A 20 11.58 7.20 -18.05
CA LEU A 20 11.76 8.01 -16.87
C LEU A 20 13.19 8.55 -16.87
N PRO A 21 13.40 9.86 -16.71
CA PRO A 21 14.73 10.42 -16.65
C PRO A 21 15.39 9.98 -15.34
N VAL A 22 16.37 9.08 -15.45
CA VAL A 22 17.17 8.62 -14.31
C VAL A 22 18.04 9.81 -13.86
N ALA A 23 17.71 10.41 -12.72
CA ALA A 23 18.57 11.42 -12.11
C ALA A 23 19.88 10.74 -11.69
N SER A 24 21.01 11.28 -12.14
CA SER A 24 22.38 10.76 -11.92
C SER A 24 22.93 11.00 -10.50
N PHE A 25 22.07 11.27 -9.53
CA PHE A 25 22.38 11.28 -8.11
C PHE A 25 21.34 10.36 -7.49
N GLY A 26 21.75 9.38 -6.68
CA GLY A 26 20.96 8.19 -6.31
C GLY A 26 19.63 8.39 -5.57
N LEU A 27 19.06 9.60 -5.60
CA LEU A 27 17.75 9.96 -5.06
C LEU A 27 16.92 10.69 -6.14
N THR A 28 15.68 10.27 -6.32
CA THR A 28 14.70 10.82 -7.25
C THR A 28 13.59 11.52 -6.48
N ASN A 29 13.26 12.76 -6.84
CA ASN A 29 12.15 13.47 -6.21
C ASN A 29 10.81 13.00 -6.80
N VAL A 30 10.02 12.31 -5.99
CA VAL A 30 8.72 11.76 -6.37
C VAL A 30 7.59 12.51 -5.72
N THR A 31 6.46 12.59 -6.41
CA THR A 31 5.19 13.01 -5.85
C THR A 31 4.20 11.86 -6.01
N LEU A 32 3.73 11.34 -4.89
CA LEU A 32 2.65 10.35 -4.82
C LEU A 32 1.35 11.09 -4.50
N SER A 33 0.32 10.93 -5.32
CA SER A 33 -1.00 11.55 -5.10
C SER A 33 -2.09 10.50 -5.14
N CYS A 34 -2.93 10.45 -4.12
CA CYS A 34 -4.03 9.49 -4.00
C CYS A 34 -5.39 10.16 -4.17
N ASP A 35 -6.38 9.39 -4.61
CA ASP A 35 -7.76 9.85 -4.84
C ASP A 35 -8.53 10.22 -3.55
N ASP A 36 -7.93 9.94 -2.39
CA ASP A 36 -8.39 10.41 -1.08
C ASP A 36 -7.99 11.86 -0.76
N GLY A 37 -7.33 12.55 -1.70
CA GLY A 37 -6.86 13.93 -1.58
C GLY A 37 -5.49 14.08 -0.91
N THR A 38 -4.84 12.97 -0.52
CA THR A 38 -3.50 13.02 0.07
C THR A 38 -2.42 13.05 -1.00
N SER A 39 -1.36 13.83 -0.75
CA SER A 39 -0.19 13.85 -1.62
C SER A 39 1.10 14.03 -0.83
N ILE A 40 2.13 13.26 -1.19
CA ILE A 40 3.43 13.20 -0.51
C ILE A 40 4.51 13.53 -1.53
N VAL A 41 5.42 14.45 -1.18
CA VAL A 41 6.64 14.72 -1.93
C VAL A 41 7.83 14.24 -1.12
N THR A 42 8.62 13.35 -1.72
CA THR A 42 9.78 12.78 -1.05
C THR A 42 10.88 12.41 -2.03
N GLN A 43 12.10 12.31 -1.53
CA GLN A 43 13.26 11.86 -2.28
C GLN A 43 13.47 10.38 -1.97
N VAL A 44 13.51 9.54 -3.00
CA VAL A 44 13.63 8.08 -2.85
C VAL A 44 14.72 7.55 -3.76
N ASP A 45 15.41 6.51 -3.32
CA ASP A 45 16.37 5.81 -4.17
C ASP A 45 15.66 4.98 -5.27
N VAL A 46 16.45 4.39 -6.18
CA VAL A 46 15.94 3.65 -7.33
C VAL A 46 15.13 2.41 -6.92
N ASP A 47 15.52 1.75 -5.83
CA ASP A 47 14.82 0.55 -5.38
C ASP A 47 13.51 0.91 -4.69
N THR A 48 13.51 1.94 -3.85
CA THR A 48 12.27 2.49 -3.28
C THR A 48 11.31 3.01 -4.36
N LEU A 49 11.83 3.64 -5.43
CA LEU A 49 11.03 4.09 -6.56
C LEU A 49 10.38 2.92 -7.32
N ALA A 50 11.14 1.85 -7.56
CA ALA A 50 10.63 0.64 -8.18
C ALA A 50 9.54 -0.01 -7.32
N SER A 51 9.76 -0.11 -6.00
CA SER A 51 8.78 -0.61 -5.04
C SER A 51 7.49 0.22 -5.03
N LEU A 52 7.59 1.55 -5.03
CA LEU A 52 6.43 2.44 -5.09
C LEU A 52 5.62 2.26 -6.38
N THR A 53 6.31 2.07 -7.50
CA THR A 53 5.65 1.83 -8.79
C THR A 53 4.85 0.52 -8.75
N ASP A 54 5.44 -0.54 -8.20
CA ASP A 54 4.75 -1.83 -8.06
C ASP A 54 3.56 -1.76 -7.08
N ALA A 55 3.73 -1.07 -5.95
CA ALA A 55 2.65 -0.84 -4.98
C ALA A 55 1.45 -0.10 -5.61
N VAL A 56 1.70 0.96 -6.38
CA VAL A 56 0.66 1.71 -7.11
C VAL A 56 -0.01 0.85 -8.19
N GLN A 57 0.78 0.07 -8.94
CA GLN A 57 0.23 -0.86 -9.93
C GLN A 57 -0.65 -1.93 -9.26
N ALA A 58 -0.24 -2.43 -8.10
CA ALA A 58 -0.98 -3.43 -7.35
C ALA A 58 -2.33 -2.90 -6.83
N MET A 59 -2.43 -1.61 -6.47
CA MET A 59 -3.74 -0.99 -6.13
C MET A 59 -4.72 -1.04 -7.31
N THR A 60 -4.21 -0.97 -8.55
CA THR A 60 -5.04 -1.08 -9.76
C THR A 60 -5.45 -2.53 -10.04
N LEU A 61 -4.53 -3.48 -9.83
CA LEU A 61 -4.78 -4.91 -10.05
C LEU A 61 -5.70 -5.52 -8.98
N TYR A 62 -5.61 -5.02 -7.75
CA TYR A 62 -6.34 -5.50 -6.58
C TYR A 62 -7.12 -4.35 -5.93
N PRO A 63 -8.19 -3.87 -6.58
CA PRO A 63 -8.88 -2.68 -6.13
C PRO A 63 -9.51 -2.87 -4.74
N ALA A 64 -9.30 -1.86 -3.89
CA ALA A 64 -9.90 -1.73 -2.57
C ALA A 64 -10.48 -0.32 -2.32
N GLY A 65 -10.69 0.48 -3.38
CA GLY A 65 -11.25 1.82 -3.26
C GLY A 65 -10.24 2.90 -2.81
N LEU A 66 -8.95 2.65 -3.02
CA LEU A 66 -7.87 3.65 -2.99
C LEU A 66 -7.09 3.50 -4.28
N SER A 67 -6.79 4.62 -4.94
CA SER A 67 -5.91 4.66 -6.10
C SER A 67 -4.92 5.79 -5.97
N CYS A 68 -3.64 5.50 -6.17
CA CYS A 68 -2.58 6.49 -6.14
C CYS A 68 -1.89 6.60 -7.50
N THR A 69 -1.23 7.73 -7.73
CA THR A 69 -0.45 8.01 -8.92
C THR A 69 0.92 8.49 -8.50
N LEU A 70 1.95 7.97 -9.15
CA LEU A 70 3.34 8.32 -8.88
C LEU A 70 3.87 9.15 -10.04
N THR A 71 4.36 10.35 -9.73
CA THR A 71 4.99 11.24 -10.71
C THR A 71 6.42 11.54 -10.27
N GLN A 72 7.34 11.50 -11.21
CA GLN A 72 8.74 11.89 -10.97
C GLN A 72 8.91 13.33 -11.42
N SER A 73 9.35 14.19 -10.52
CA SER A 73 9.77 15.53 -10.87
C SER A 73 11.28 15.54 -11.10
N LEU A 74 11.71 15.92 -12.30
CA LEU A 74 13.03 16.50 -12.43
C LEU A 74 13.02 17.77 -11.57
N ALA A 75 14.07 18.00 -10.79
CA ALA A 75 14.24 19.21 -10.00
C ALA A 75 14.39 20.44 -10.92
N VAL A 76 13.31 20.82 -11.59
CA VAL A 76 13.14 22.05 -12.34
C VAL A 76 12.08 22.79 -11.58
N HIS A 77 12.47 23.91 -10.97
CA HIS A 77 11.59 24.77 -10.20
C HIS A 77 10.41 25.18 -11.09
N ALA A 78 9.27 24.51 -10.98
CA ALA A 78 8.11 24.76 -11.82
C ALA A 78 7.01 25.46 -11.02
N LEU A 79 6.85 26.74 -11.34
CA LEU A 79 5.75 27.61 -10.99
C LEU A 79 4.42 27.03 -11.52
N GLY A 80 3.54 26.57 -10.65
CA GLY A 80 2.18 26.18 -11.04
C GLY A 80 1.56 25.19 -10.09
N GLY A 81 0.63 25.69 -9.26
CA GLY A 81 -0.07 24.99 -8.17
C GLY A 81 -0.27 23.49 -8.35
N VAL A 82 0.54 22.73 -7.62
CA VAL A 82 0.21 21.36 -7.22
C VAL A 82 -0.71 21.45 -5.99
N ALA A 83 -1.64 20.50 -5.85
CA ALA A 83 -2.31 20.25 -4.57
C ALA A 83 -1.25 20.23 -3.46
N SER A 84 -1.58 20.66 -2.23
CA SER A 84 -0.60 20.82 -1.15
C SER A 84 0.15 19.50 -0.90
N ALA A 85 1.28 19.35 -1.56
CA ALA A 85 2.07 18.15 -1.55
C ALA A 85 3.09 18.33 -0.43
N TRP A 86 3.03 17.45 0.56
CA TRP A 86 3.74 17.65 1.80
C TRP A 86 5.23 17.31 1.65
N PRO A 87 6.16 18.20 2.03
CA PRO A 87 7.59 17.93 1.94
C PRO A 87 8.07 17.06 3.10
N GLY A 88 8.64 15.90 2.80
CA GLY A 88 9.56 15.15 3.68
C GLY A 88 8.94 14.61 4.97
N GLY A 89 8.60 13.33 4.96
CA GLY A 89 8.11 12.58 6.11
C GLY A 89 8.18 11.08 5.86
N GLY A 90 8.04 10.28 6.92
CA GLY A 90 7.98 8.83 6.81
C GLY A 90 6.64 8.41 6.21
N PHE A 91 6.62 7.38 5.38
CA PHE A 91 5.40 6.90 4.74
C PHE A 91 5.32 5.38 4.66
N ILE A 92 4.09 4.90 4.50
CA ILE A 92 3.77 3.55 4.06
C ILE A 92 2.73 3.63 2.95
N VAL A 93 3.02 2.97 1.83
CA VAL A 93 2.15 2.94 0.65
C VAL A 93 2.13 1.51 0.15
N GLY A 94 0.94 0.97 -0.15
CA GLY A 94 0.84 -0.42 -0.56
C GLY A 94 -0.47 -0.76 -1.23
N GLY A 95 -0.40 -1.69 -2.18
CA GLY A 95 -1.56 -2.28 -2.82
C GLY A 95 -1.34 -3.77 -2.98
N GLY A 96 -2.41 -4.56 -2.90
CA GLY A 96 -2.25 -5.99 -3.02
C GLY A 96 -3.40 -6.78 -2.45
N ARG A 97 -3.12 -8.05 -2.16
CA ARG A 97 -4.05 -8.95 -1.51
C ARG A 97 -3.34 -10.01 -0.67
N PHE A 98 -4.04 -10.43 0.37
CA PHE A 98 -3.64 -11.53 1.25
C PHE A 98 -4.83 -12.48 1.45
N GLN A 99 -4.55 -13.66 2.01
CA GLN A 99 -5.58 -14.69 2.22
C GLN A 99 -5.99 -14.79 3.68
N LEU A 100 -7.29 -14.98 3.89
CA LEU A 100 -7.89 -15.34 5.17
C LEU A 100 -8.66 -16.67 5.04
N PRO A 101 -8.74 -17.47 6.12
CA PRO A 101 -9.47 -18.72 6.09
C PRO A 101 -10.99 -18.49 6.08
N CYS A 102 -11.72 -19.29 5.30
CA CYS A 102 -13.18 -19.24 5.23
C CYS A 102 -13.85 -19.84 6.48
N ASP A 103 -13.15 -20.75 7.14
CA ASP A 103 -13.62 -21.49 8.30
C ASP A 103 -12.46 -21.77 9.26
N ALA A 104 -12.76 -22.37 10.41
CA ALA A 104 -11.77 -22.72 11.42
C ALA A 104 -10.78 -23.82 10.95
N THR A 105 -11.08 -24.55 9.88
CA THR A 105 -10.20 -25.61 9.36
C THR A 105 -9.06 -25.06 8.53
N GLY A 106 -9.23 -23.87 7.93
CA GLY A 106 -8.21 -23.20 7.13
C GLY A 106 -7.92 -23.86 5.78
N ILE A 107 -8.71 -24.86 5.38
CA ILE A 107 -8.53 -25.59 4.11
C ILE A 107 -8.95 -24.70 2.92
N LEU A 108 -10.03 -23.95 3.10
CA LEU A 108 -10.52 -23.00 2.11
C LEU A 108 -10.15 -21.58 2.55
N THR A 109 -9.67 -20.78 1.60
CA THR A 109 -9.30 -19.37 1.84
C THR A 109 -10.01 -18.43 0.87
N TYR A 110 -10.14 -17.18 1.27
CA TYR A 110 -10.57 -16.08 0.42
C TYR A 110 -9.53 -14.96 0.43
N TRP A 111 -9.53 -14.19 -0.64
CA TRP A 111 -8.73 -13.00 -0.85
C TRP A 111 -9.37 -11.77 -0.21
N VAL A 112 -8.53 -11.00 0.46
CA VAL A 112 -8.79 -9.62 0.86
C VAL A 112 -7.83 -8.74 0.09
N ASN A 113 -8.37 -7.85 -0.75
CA ASN A 113 -7.63 -6.78 -1.39
C ASN A 113 -7.42 -5.65 -0.37
N PHE A 114 -6.28 -4.98 -0.44
CA PHE A 114 -6.02 -3.79 0.35
C PHE A 114 -5.45 -2.67 -0.52
N GLY A 115 -5.76 -1.43 -0.10
CA GLY A 115 -5.11 -0.22 -0.58
C GLY A 115 -4.73 0.61 0.64
N LEU A 116 -3.46 0.98 0.72
CA LEU A 116 -2.88 1.68 1.85
C LEU A 116 -2.05 2.88 1.39
N SER A 117 -2.30 4.01 2.02
CA SER A 117 -1.43 5.18 2.03
C SER A 117 -1.51 5.79 3.43
N ALA A 118 -0.37 6.05 4.06
CA ALA A 118 -0.30 6.81 5.30
C ALA A 118 1.07 7.47 5.41
N HIS A 119 1.11 8.64 6.05
CA HIS A 119 2.34 9.41 6.21
C HIS A 119 2.39 10.14 7.56
N THR A 120 3.61 10.35 8.03
CA THR A 120 3.97 10.99 9.31
C THR A 120 5.15 11.93 9.13
N GLU A 121 5.27 12.93 10.01
CA GLU A 121 6.43 13.85 10.09
C GLU A 121 7.45 13.43 11.14
N THR A 122 7.19 12.32 11.85
CA THR A 122 8.02 11.88 12.96
C THR A 122 8.38 10.42 12.84
N ASP A 123 9.60 10.06 13.25
CA ASP A 123 10.04 8.66 13.36
C ASP A 123 9.41 7.93 14.54
N PHE A 124 8.75 8.68 15.43
CA PHE A 124 8.03 8.13 16.57
C PHE A 124 6.55 7.93 16.23
N ALA A 125 5.92 7.03 16.99
CA ALA A 125 4.47 6.84 16.96
C ALA A 125 3.74 8.16 17.16
N GLY A 126 2.99 8.57 16.14
CA GLY A 126 2.40 9.90 16.09
C GLY A 126 1.21 9.99 15.15
N PRO A 127 0.46 11.10 15.22
CA PRO A 127 -0.69 11.33 14.37
C PRO A 127 -0.26 11.30 12.90
N THR A 128 -1.08 10.65 12.07
CA THR A 128 -0.89 10.71 10.62
C THR A 128 -1.21 12.11 10.09
N ARG A 129 -0.58 12.49 8.98
CA ARG A 129 -0.92 13.70 8.23
C ARG A 129 -1.95 13.45 7.12
N GLY A 130 -2.62 12.30 7.21
CA GLY A 130 -3.59 11.83 6.26
C GLY A 130 -3.28 10.41 5.82
N GLY A 131 -4.18 9.87 5.03
CA GLY A 131 -4.05 8.55 4.45
C GLY A 131 -5.40 7.85 4.37
N THR A 132 -5.34 6.64 3.85
CA THR A 132 -6.46 5.73 3.73
C THR A 132 -5.93 4.31 3.83
N LEU A 133 -6.63 3.47 4.60
CA LEU A 133 -6.47 2.03 4.58
C LEU A 133 -7.83 1.43 4.27
N ASN A 134 -7.93 0.80 3.11
CA ASN A 134 -9.16 0.13 2.73
C ASN A 134 -8.94 -1.37 2.57
N LEU A 135 -9.95 -2.13 2.95
CA LEU A 135 -10.00 -3.57 2.79
C LEU A 135 -11.23 -3.92 1.96
N THR A 136 -11.09 -4.85 1.03
CA THR A 136 -12.18 -5.32 0.19
C THR A 136 -12.09 -6.83 0.05
N VAL A 137 -13.21 -7.51 0.28
CA VAL A 137 -13.41 -8.91 -0.11
C VAL A 137 -14.10 -8.89 -1.47
N PRO A 138 -13.42 -9.29 -2.56
CA PRO A 138 -14.06 -9.46 -3.86
C PRO A 138 -15.19 -10.49 -3.81
N GLY A 139 -16.23 -10.29 -4.62
CA GLY A 139 -17.31 -11.26 -4.80
C GLY A 139 -16.85 -12.58 -5.45
N GLY A 140 -17.70 -13.60 -5.38
CA GLY A 140 -17.45 -14.91 -5.99
C GLY A 140 -16.50 -15.82 -5.20
N GLN A 141 -16.32 -15.55 -3.91
CA GLN A 141 -15.49 -16.32 -2.99
C GLN A 141 -16.35 -17.09 -1.98
N CYS A 142 -15.72 -17.80 -1.04
CA CYS A 142 -16.41 -18.56 -0.01
C CYS A 142 -17.20 -17.72 1.01
N ILE A 143 -16.95 -16.41 1.05
CA ILE A 143 -17.72 -15.44 1.82
C ILE A 143 -18.26 -14.36 0.87
N PRO A 144 -19.39 -13.71 1.22
CA PRO A 144 -19.93 -12.60 0.43
C PRO A 144 -18.93 -11.46 0.28
N GLU A 145 -19.15 -10.59 -0.72
CA GLU A 145 -18.38 -9.36 -0.84
C GLU A 145 -18.52 -8.49 0.42
N GLY A 146 -17.52 -7.66 0.69
CA GLY A 146 -17.50 -6.77 1.83
C GLY A 146 -16.41 -5.73 1.73
N HIS A 147 -16.63 -4.59 2.35
CA HIS A 147 -15.73 -3.44 2.25
C HIS A 147 -15.57 -2.76 3.59
N VAL A 148 -14.36 -2.29 3.85
CA VAL A 148 -14.05 -1.36 4.93
C VAL A 148 -13.26 -0.21 4.32
N THR A 149 -13.76 1.01 4.50
CA THR A 149 -13.00 2.23 4.25
C THR A 149 -12.58 2.82 5.57
N SER A 150 -11.28 3.03 5.78
CA SER A 150 -10.77 3.54 7.05
C SER A 150 -9.74 4.65 6.88
N LYS A 151 -9.59 5.44 7.93
CA LYS A 151 -8.60 6.50 8.04
C LYS A 151 -7.56 6.12 9.08
N PRO A 152 -6.30 5.89 8.66
CA PRO A 152 -5.18 5.81 9.59
C PRO A 152 -5.09 7.14 10.37
N THR A 153 -5.08 7.05 11.68
CA THR A 153 -5.04 8.18 12.62
C THR A 153 -3.70 8.24 13.35
N CYS A 154 -2.99 7.11 13.43
CA CYS A 154 -1.65 7.04 13.99
C CYS A 154 -0.75 6.14 13.15
N LEU A 155 0.52 6.52 13.00
CA LEU A 155 1.56 5.77 12.30
C LEU A 155 2.85 5.80 13.13
N THR A 156 3.50 4.63 13.23
CA THR A 156 4.89 4.51 13.70
C THR A 156 5.67 3.68 12.67
N ILE A 157 6.90 4.09 12.38
CA ILE A 157 7.82 3.39 11.48
C ILE A 157 9.05 3.00 12.31
N ASN A 158 9.41 1.73 12.30
CA ASN A 158 10.57 1.26 13.04
C ASN A 158 11.85 1.50 12.22
N ALA A 159 12.48 2.65 12.44
CA ALA A 159 13.68 3.06 11.72
C ALA A 159 14.96 2.33 12.16
N GLU A 160 14.92 1.60 13.28
CA GLU A 160 16.09 0.97 13.90
C GLU A 160 16.38 -0.45 13.35
N GLN A 161 15.53 -0.96 12.46
CA GLN A 161 15.69 -2.30 11.89
C GLN A 161 16.68 -2.33 10.72
N PRO A 162 17.37 -3.45 10.48
CA PRO A 162 18.13 -3.64 9.26
C PRO A 162 17.22 -3.45 8.04
N LYS A 163 17.66 -2.63 7.08
CA LYS A 163 16.87 -2.26 5.90
C LYS A 163 16.98 -3.35 4.82
N PRO A 164 16.02 -3.45 3.89
CA PRO A 164 16.16 -4.31 2.71
C PRO A 164 17.45 -4.00 1.92
N PRO A 165 18.09 -5.02 1.28
CA PRO A 165 17.61 -6.40 1.13
C PRO A 165 17.97 -7.34 2.29
N ASP A 166 18.86 -6.95 3.20
CA ASP A 166 19.35 -7.82 4.28
C ASP A 166 18.45 -7.82 5.53
N GLY A 167 17.45 -6.95 5.56
CA GLY A 167 16.40 -6.89 6.57
C GLY A 167 15.07 -6.38 6.02
N ALA A 168 14.23 -5.82 6.88
CA ALA A 168 12.89 -5.37 6.54
C ALA A 168 12.55 -4.06 7.26
N TRP A 169 11.75 -3.26 6.59
CA TRP A 169 11.06 -2.15 7.22
C TRP A 169 9.79 -2.63 7.92
N PHE A 170 9.44 -1.95 9.01
CA PHE A 170 8.22 -2.23 9.75
C PHE A 170 7.45 -0.94 10.02
N ALA A 171 6.14 -0.98 9.82
CA ALA A 171 5.24 0.11 10.13
C ALA A 171 4.00 -0.41 10.83
N TYR A 172 3.45 0.40 11.72
CA TYR A 172 2.27 0.04 12.49
C TYR A 172 1.28 1.20 12.47
N LEU A 173 0.03 0.88 12.17
CA LEU A 173 -1.04 1.84 12.02
C LEU A 173 -2.14 1.58 13.04
N TRP A 174 -2.73 2.64 13.56
CA TRP A 174 -4.06 2.61 14.15
C TRP A 174 -5.01 3.35 13.21
N SER A 175 -6.16 2.74 12.91
CA SER A 175 -7.10 3.22 11.90
C SER A 175 -8.53 3.18 12.43
N HIS A 176 -9.32 4.17 12.01
CA HIS A 176 -10.74 4.27 12.28
C HIS A 176 -11.56 3.97 11.02
N ALA A 177 -12.42 2.96 11.07
CA ALA A 177 -13.33 2.59 10.00
C ALA A 177 -14.42 3.66 9.85
N THR A 178 -14.49 4.24 8.66
CA THR A 178 -15.47 5.28 8.30
C THR A 178 -16.68 4.72 7.55
N GLN A 179 -16.51 3.59 6.86
CA GLN A 179 -17.59 2.88 6.18
C GLN A 179 -17.32 1.37 6.25
N LYS A 180 -18.39 0.61 6.44
CA LYS A 180 -18.35 -0.86 6.52
C LYS A 180 -19.56 -1.43 5.79
N SER A 181 -19.37 -2.49 5.01
CA SER A 181 -20.46 -3.12 4.26
C SER A 181 -20.20 -4.60 3.98
N GLY A 182 -21.27 -5.30 3.59
CA GLY A 182 -21.22 -6.72 3.21
C GLY A 182 -20.69 -7.62 4.32
N SER A 183 -19.84 -8.58 3.96
CA SER A 183 -19.18 -9.50 4.89
C SER A 183 -18.28 -8.81 5.93
N LEU A 184 -17.92 -7.55 5.72
CA LEU A 184 -17.14 -6.74 6.66
C LEU A 184 -17.98 -5.73 7.45
N SER A 185 -19.31 -5.85 7.44
CA SER A 185 -20.21 -4.94 8.18
C SER A 185 -19.97 -4.95 9.70
N THR A 186 -19.51 -6.08 10.25
CA THR A 186 -19.17 -6.24 11.67
C THR A 186 -17.68 -6.03 11.96
N PHE A 187 -16.91 -5.52 10.99
CA PHE A 187 -15.50 -5.19 11.23
C PHE A 187 -15.39 -4.14 12.36
N PRO A 188 -14.33 -4.19 13.19
CA PRO A 188 -14.15 -3.22 14.27
C PRO A 188 -14.19 -1.77 13.77
N ASP A 189 -14.70 -0.85 14.61
CA ASP A 189 -14.65 0.59 14.31
C ASP A 189 -13.22 1.11 14.40
N ASP A 190 -12.45 0.63 15.37
CA ASP A 190 -11.05 0.97 15.56
C ASP A 190 -10.21 -0.31 15.51
N PHE A 191 -9.10 -0.27 14.78
CA PHE A 191 -8.24 -1.43 14.63
C PHE A 191 -6.77 -1.03 14.42
N GLY A 192 -5.89 -1.93 14.83
CA GLY A 192 -4.46 -1.86 14.57
C GLY A 192 -4.07 -2.70 13.36
N SER A 193 -3.01 -2.29 12.68
CA SER A 193 -2.36 -3.11 11.67
C SER A 193 -0.85 -2.99 11.74
N GLY A 194 -0.17 -4.12 11.55
CA GLY A 194 1.28 -4.20 11.44
C GLY A 194 1.67 -4.59 10.03
N TRP A 195 2.72 -3.98 9.51
CA TRP A 195 3.17 -4.13 8.13
C TRP A 195 4.66 -4.37 8.10
N LYS A 196 5.08 -5.31 7.25
CA LYS A 196 6.47 -5.63 7.00
C LYS A 196 6.74 -5.49 5.51
N ASP A 197 7.71 -4.65 5.17
CA ASP A 197 8.22 -4.45 3.81
C ASP A 197 9.62 -5.06 3.73
N THR A 198 9.74 -6.07 2.87
CA THR A 198 10.96 -6.86 2.66
C THR A 198 11.80 -6.33 1.49
N GLY A 199 11.43 -5.17 0.96
CA GLY A 199 12.08 -4.46 -0.13
C GLY A 199 11.43 -4.72 -1.48
N ASN A 200 12.10 -4.23 -2.53
CA ASN A 200 11.67 -4.38 -3.91
C ASN A 200 11.32 -5.85 -4.24
N PRO A 201 10.11 -6.17 -4.71
CA PRO A 201 9.68 -7.54 -5.04
C PRO A 201 10.64 -8.31 -5.94
N ALA A 202 11.34 -7.62 -6.85
CA ALA A 202 12.32 -8.22 -7.74
C ALA A 202 13.65 -8.60 -7.04
N LYS A 203 13.85 -8.15 -5.80
CA LYS A 203 15.08 -8.30 -5.01
C LYS A 203 14.85 -8.87 -3.60
N GLN A 204 13.62 -9.22 -3.23
CA GLN A 204 13.31 -9.80 -1.92
C GLN A 204 14.05 -11.13 -1.71
N THR A 205 14.79 -11.23 -0.61
CA THR A 205 15.56 -12.44 -0.24
C THR A 205 15.08 -13.10 1.05
N ILE A 206 14.33 -12.37 1.90
CA ILE A 206 13.93 -12.80 3.24
C ILE A 206 12.44 -13.17 3.38
N GLY A 207 11.72 -13.25 2.26
CA GLY A 207 10.30 -13.59 2.19
C GLY A 207 9.46 -12.48 1.56
N PRO A 208 8.14 -12.69 1.39
CA PRO A 208 7.24 -11.66 0.92
C PRO A 208 6.93 -10.64 2.01
N ASP A 209 6.37 -9.51 1.60
CA ASP A 209 5.77 -8.54 2.51
C ASP A 209 4.65 -9.18 3.33
N ARG A 210 4.38 -8.62 4.50
CA ARG A 210 3.39 -9.19 5.43
C ARG A 210 2.51 -8.13 6.05
N VAL A 211 1.30 -8.56 6.39
CA VAL A 211 0.30 -7.77 7.12
C VAL A 211 -0.26 -8.57 8.27
N VAL A 212 -0.54 -7.90 9.36
CA VAL A 212 -1.39 -8.41 10.45
C VAL A 212 -2.44 -7.36 10.80
N LEU A 213 -3.65 -7.80 11.09
CA LEU A 213 -4.73 -6.96 11.60
C LEU A 213 -5.03 -7.42 13.02
N ALA A 214 -5.28 -6.48 13.93
CA ALA A 214 -5.64 -6.78 15.31
C ALA A 214 -6.58 -5.72 15.88
N ASP A 215 -7.35 -6.11 16.88
CA ASP A 215 -8.11 -5.17 17.69
C ASP A 215 -7.11 -4.38 18.56
N ALA A 216 -6.84 -3.13 18.20
CA ALA A 216 -5.94 -2.25 18.96
C ALA A 216 -6.72 -1.03 19.44
N SER A 217 -6.57 -0.71 20.73
CA SER A 217 -7.31 0.38 21.40
C SER A 217 -6.55 1.71 21.46
N THR A 218 -5.29 1.74 21.02
CA THR A 218 -4.42 2.94 21.07
C THR A 218 -3.50 2.99 19.85
N CYS A 219 -2.82 4.13 19.67
CA CYS A 219 -1.72 4.23 18.71
C CYS A 219 -0.72 3.07 18.95
N PRO A 220 -0.27 2.37 17.89
CA PRO A 220 0.52 1.17 18.06
C PRO A 220 1.97 1.53 18.43
N THR A 221 2.61 0.66 19.19
CA THR A 221 4.04 0.74 19.49
C THR A 221 4.82 -0.16 18.53
N ASN A 222 6.12 0.11 18.36
CA ASN A 222 6.98 -0.81 17.61
C ASN A 222 6.83 -2.25 18.15
N GLY A 223 6.65 -3.20 17.22
CA GLY A 223 6.39 -4.61 17.52
C GLY A 223 4.92 -4.98 17.72
N SER A 224 3.96 -4.06 17.67
CA SER A 224 2.55 -4.38 17.88
C SER A 224 1.60 -3.57 16.98
N PRO A 225 0.71 -4.20 16.20
CA PRO A 225 0.57 -5.66 16.03
C PRO A 225 1.77 -6.26 15.28
N ASP A 226 2.26 -7.44 15.66
CA ASP A 226 3.48 -8.03 15.11
C ASP A 226 3.27 -8.68 13.72
N PRO A 227 3.81 -8.11 12.61
CA PRO A 227 3.68 -8.69 11.27
C PRO A 227 4.57 -9.92 11.05
N ASP A 228 5.39 -10.33 12.01
CA ASP A 228 6.05 -11.63 12.00
C ASP A 228 5.39 -12.68 12.90
N GLY A 229 4.46 -12.24 13.74
CA GLY A 229 3.79 -13.06 14.75
C GLY A 229 2.60 -13.89 14.24
N LEU A 230 1.82 -14.39 15.21
CA LEU A 230 0.61 -15.16 14.94
C LEU A 230 -0.46 -14.30 14.26
N GLY A 231 -1.13 -14.86 13.26
CA GLY A 231 -2.17 -14.16 12.50
C GLY A 231 -1.64 -13.32 11.35
N SER A 232 -0.33 -13.09 11.26
CA SER A 232 0.29 -12.44 10.11
C SER A 232 0.10 -13.23 8.83
N ARG A 233 -0.19 -12.51 7.74
CA ARG A 233 -0.44 -13.04 6.40
C ARG A 233 0.60 -12.53 5.42
N PRO A 234 1.19 -13.42 4.60
CA PRO A 234 2.01 -12.97 3.48
C PRO A 234 1.13 -12.27 2.45
N ILE A 235 1.65 -11.20 1.88
CA ILE A 235 1.07 -10.51 0.73
C ILE A 235 1.59 -11.24 -0.50
N LEU A 236 0.77 -12.18 -0.99
CA LEU A 236 1.16 -13.08 -2.07
C LEU A 236 1.11 -12.38 -3.44
N ASN A 237 0.31 -11.33 -3.56
CA ASN A 237 0.26 -10.51 -4.75
C ASN A 237 0.12 -9.04 -4.37
N GLY A 238 1.05 -8.22 -4.85
CA GLY A 238 1.15 -6.80 -4.53
C GLY A 238 2.43 -6.49 -3.79
N ASN A 239 2.54 -5.25 -3.33
CA ASN A 239 3.74 -4.73 -2.70
C ASN A 239 3.40 -3.64 -1.69
N ILE A 240 4.26 -3.50 -0.69
CA ILE A 240 4.28 -2.38 0.24
C ILE A 240 5.61 -1.68 0.09
N THR A 241 5.62 -0.37 0.29
CA THR A 241 6.84 0.41 0.41
C THR A 241 6.75 1.25 1.67
N ILE A 242 7.68 1.00 2.58
CA ILE A 242 7.86 1.74 3.82
C ILE A 242 9.14 2.54 3.70
N HIS A 243 9.08 3.80 4.12
CA HIS A 243 10.22 4.69 4.14
C HIS A 243 10.16 5.51 5.43
N ALA A 244 11.24 5.47 6.23
CA ALA A 244 11.36 6.29 7.45
C ALA A 244 11.90 7.69 7.14
N ILE A 245 11.93 8.59 8.12
CA ILE A 245 12.69 9.82 8.00
C ILE A 245 14.15 9.46 8.33
N GLU A 246 15.10 10.01 7.58
CA GLU A 246 16.53 9.88 7.83
C GLU A 246 17.14 11.21 8.30
#